data_AF-A0A0H3I4A2-F1
#
_entry.id   AF-A0A0H3I4A2-F1
#
_cell.length_a   1.000
_cell.length_b   1.000
_cell.length_c   1.000
_cell.angle_alpha   90.00
_cell.angle_beta   90.00
_cell.angle_gamma   90.00
#
_symmetry.space_group_name_H-M   'P 1'
#
loop_
_entity.id
_entity.type
_entity.pdbx_description
1 polymer ?
#
loop_
_entity_poly.entity_id
_entity_poly.type
_entity_poly.pdbx_seq_one_letter_code
_entity_poly.pdbx_strand_id
1 'polypeptide(L)'
;MKRKIISRNKLHLTCLLEMAIVWDWPLSSVVNFSTDSAESKNAARLLRRGKLRPDWERAEPWYGEFLLPFAGPSGKIYHYQIVSHRGDD
;
A
#
# COMPACT_ATOMS: atom_id res chain seq x y z
N MET A 1 -12.76 -10.10 24.61
CA MET A 1 -12.13 -9.61 23.34
C MET A 1 -12.20 -10.57 22.17
N LYS A 2 -11.86 -11.87 22.31
CA LYS A 2 -11.82 -12.84 21.19
C LYS A 2 -13.11 -12.90 20.34
N ARG A 3 -14.29 -12.92 20.96
CA ARG A 3 -15.59 -12.97 20.24
C ARG A 3 -15.84 -11.77 19.33
N LYS A 4 -15.47 -10.56 19.76
CA LYS A 4 -15.64 -9.32 18.96
C LYS A 4 -14.76 -9.35 17.72
N ILE A 5 -13.51 -9.79 17.86
CA ILE A 5 -12.58 -9.94 16.73
C ILE A 5 -13.10 -10.99 15.75
N ILE A 6 -13.55 -12.16 16.26
CA ILE A 6 -14.12 -13.22 15.42
C ILE A 6 -15.33 -12.72 14.63
N SER A 7 -16.28 -12.04 15.29
CA SER A 7 -17.48 -11.52 14.62
C SER A 7 -17.12 -10.50 13.53
N ARG A 8 -16.23 -9.56 13.83
CA ARG A 8 -15.76 -8.57 12.85
C ARG A 8 -15.06 -9.23 11.66
N ASN A 9 -14.21 -10.22 11.91
CA ASN A 9 -13.49 -10.93 10.85
C ASN A 9 -14.45 -11.76 9.98
N LYS A 10 -15.43 -12.44 10.59
CA LYS A 10 -16.48 -13.17 9.85
C LYS A 10 -17.25 -12.23 8.93
N LEU A 11 -17.74 -11.10 9.46
CA LEU A 11 -18.46 -10.10 8.67
C LEU A 11 -17.62 -9.61 7.48
N HIS A 12 -16.35 -9.29 7.72
CA HIS A 12 -15.46 -8.83 6.66
C HIS A 12 -15.23 -9.89 5.57
N LEU A 13 -15.00 -11.15 5.95
CA LEU A 13 -14.82 -12.25 5.00
C LEU A 13 -16.08 -12.51 4.19
N THR A 14 -17.26 -12.43 4.81
CA THR A 14 -18.55 -12.55 4.11
C THR A 14 -18.69 -11.47 3.03
N CYS A 15 -18.40 -10.21 3.35
CA CYS A 15 -18.45 -9.13 2.34
C CYS A 15 -17.47 -9.35 1.19
N LEU A 16 -16.25 -9.85 1.46
CA LEU A 16 -15.29 -10.15 0.40
C LEU A 16 -15.77 -11.28 -0.51
N LEU A 17 -16.40 -12.31 0.04
CA LEU A 17 -17.00 -13.40 -0.75
C LEU A 17 -18.16 -12.90 -1.62
N GLU A 18 -19.03 -12.04 -1.08
CA GLU A 18 -20.12 -11.43 -1.85
C GLU A 18 -19.59 -10.59 -3.01
N MET A 19 -18.57 -9.75 -2.78
CA MET A 19 -17.94 -8.97 -3.84
C MET A 19 -17.33 -9.86 -4.94
N ALA A 20 -16.65 -10.95 -4.56
CA ALA A 20 -16.07 -11.88 -5.52
C ALA A 20 -17.15 -12.49 -6.43
N ILE A 21 -18.30 -12.85 -5.87
CA ILE A 21 -19.45 -13.38 -6.64
C ILE A 21 -20.05 -12.30 -7.54
N VAL A 22 -20.32 -11.10 -7.01
CA VAL A 22 -20.98 -10.01 -7.75
C VAL A 22 -20.13 -9.50 -8.92
N TRP A 23 -18.81 -9.47 -8.75
CA TRP A 23 -17.87 -9.00 -9.78
C TRP A 23 -17.33 -10.10 -10.68
N ASP A 24 -17.74 -11.36 -10.47
CA ASP A 24 -17.20 -12.54 -11.15
C ASP A 24 -15.66 -12.57 -11.12
N TRP A 25 -15.10 -12.24 -9.95
CA TRP A 25 -13.66 -12.16 -9.75
C TRP A 25 -13.14 -13.37 -8.98
N PRO A 26 -11.92 -13.83 -9.30
CA PRO A 26 -11.23 -14.79 -8.45
C PRO A 26 -11.17 -14.28 -7.02
N LEU A 27 -11.47 -15.14 -6.04
CA LEU A 27 -11.39 -14.78 -4.63
C LEU A 27 -10.00 -14.23 -4.25
N SER A 28 -8.94 -14.75 -4.89
CA SER A 28 -7.58 -14.25 -4.75
C SER A 28 -7.45 -12.77 -5.11
N SER A 29 -8.12 -12.30 -6.16
CA SER A 29 -8.12 -10.90 -6.58
C SER A 29 -8.76 -9.99 -5.53
N VAL A 30 -9.89 -10.41 -4.94
CA VAL A 30 -10.57 -9.63 -3.89
C VAL A 30 -9.75 -9.58 -2.59
N VAL A 31 -9.08 -10.69 -2.24
CA VAL A 31 -8.16 -10.74 -1.10
C VAL A 31 -6.92 -9.86 -1.34
N ASN A 32 -6.34 -9.91 -2.54
CA ASN A 32 -5.22 -9.05 -2.94
C ASN A 32 -5.63 -7.58 -2.87
N PHE A 33 -6.79 -7.22 -3.41
CA PHE A 33 -7.31 -5.85 -3.33
C PHE A 33 -7.50 -5.37 -1.89
N SER A 34 -8.00 -6.22 -1.00
CA SER A 34 -8.11 -5.89 0.43
C SER A 34 -6.74 -5.64 1.07
N THR A 35 -5.76 -6.47 0.72
CA THR A 35 -4.36 -6.31 1.15
C THR A 35 -3.79 -5.00 0.63
N ASP A 36 -3.88 -4.73 -0.67
CA ASP A 36 -3.39 -3.50 -1.31
C ASP A 36 -4.06 -2.25 -0.74
N SER A 37 -5.36 -2.32 -0.43
CA SER A 37 -6.09 -1.24 0.24
C SER A 37 -5.57 -0.99 1.65
N ALA A 38 -5.28 -2.05 2.41
CA ALA A 38 -4.71 -1.93 3.74
C ALA A 38 -3.29 -1.35 3.70
N GLU A 39 -2.47 -1.78 2.73
CA GLU A 39 -1.13 -1.24 2.50
C GLU A 39 -1.19 0.24 2.12
N SER A 40 -2.07 0.62 1.21
CA SER A 40 -2.30 2.01 0.79
C SER A 40 -2.72 2.90 1.96
N LYS A 41 -3.65 2.42 2.82
CA LYS A 41 -4.05 3.15 4.04
C LYS A 41 -2.90 3.32 5.02
N ASN A 42 -2.05 2.29 5.16
CA ASN A 42 -0.87 2.37 6.01
C ASN A 42 0.16 3.36 5.44
N ALA A 43 0.41 3.34 4.13
CA ALA A 43 1.24 4.30 3.42
C ALA A 43 0.77 5.74 3.68
N ALA A 44 -0.52 6.01 3.46
CA ALA A 44 -1.12 7.32 3.71
C ALA A 44 -1.00 7.76 5.18
N ARG A 45 -1.11 6.82 6.13
CA ARG A 45 -0.88 7.10 7.56
C ARG A 45 0.58 7.46 7.85
N LEU A 46 1.53 6.74 7.26
CA LEU A 46 2.96 7.01 7.43
C LEU A 46 3.37 8.33 6.79
N LEU A 47 2.84 8.63 5.60
CA LEU A 47 3.04 9.90 4.90
C LEU A 47 2.56 11.08 5.76
N ARG A 48 1.32 11.02 6.28
CA ARG A 48 0.78 12.05 7.19
C ARG A 48 1.60 12.25 8.47
N ARG A 49 2.37 11.24 8.88
CA ARG A 49 3.24 11.30 10.06
C ARG A 49 4.69 11.68 9.72
N GLY A 50 5.00 12.00 8.48
CA GLY A 50 6.37 12.29 8.03
C GLY A 50 7.32 11.09 8.19
N LYS A 51 6.79 9.87 8.18
CA LYS A 51 7.57 8.64 8.38
C LYS A 51 7.94 7.91 7.08
N LEU A 52 7.40 8.34 5.95
CA LEU A 52 7.90 7.94 4.65
C LEU A 52 8.98 8.93 4.23
N ARG A 53 10.16 8.41 3.90
CA ARG A 53 11.28 9.22 3.42
C ARG A 53 11.66 8.79 2.01
N PRO A 54 12.09 9.73 1.16
CA PRO A 54 12.68 9.37 -0.12
C PRO A 54 13.94 8.55 0.11
N ASP A 55 14.08 7.46 -0.63
CA ASP A 55 15.24 6.58 -0.60
C ASP A 55 16.03 6.76 -1.91
N TRP A 56 16.93 7.73 -1.89
CA TRP A 56 17.78 8.07 -3.02
C TRP A 56 18.84 7.01 -3.33
N GLU A 57 19.18 6.14 -2.38
CA GLU A 57 20.11 5.03 -2.61
C GLU A 57 19.51 3.98 -3.53
N ARG A 58 18.19 3.87 -3.55
CA ARG A 58 17.42 2.94 -4.39
C ARG A 58 16.67 3.63 -5.53
N ALA A 59 16.96 4.90 -5.81
CA ALA A 59 16.35 5.61 -6.94
C ALA A 59 16.85 5.04 -8.26
N GLU A 60 15.94 4.80 -9.20
CA GLU A 60 16.27 4.24 -10.52
C GLU A 60 16.07 5.30 -11.62
N PRO A 61 16.93 5.35 -12.64
CA PRO A 61 16.71 6.21 -13.80
C PRO A 61 15.40 5.86 -14.51
N TRP A 62 14.63 6.88 -14.92
CA TRP A 62 13.36 6.73 -15.62
C TRP A 62 13.23 7.80 -16.72
N TYR A 63 13.61 7.45 -17.96
CA TYR A 63 13.45 8.33 -19.14
C TYR A 63 13.96 9.78 -18.97
N GLY A 64 15.12 9.97 -18.36
CA GLY A 64 15.70 11.30 -18.09
C GLY A 64 15.25 11.92 -16.76
N GLU A 65 14.37 11.25 -16.03
CA GLU A 65 13.98 11.52 -14.65
C GLU A 65 14.46 10.38 -13.74
N PHE A 66 13.99 10.37 -12.49
CA PHE A 66 14.24 9.30 -11.53
C PHE A 66 12.92 8.77 -10.97
N LEU A 67 12.79 7.45 -10.91
CA LEU A 67 11.76 6.77 -10.15
C LEU A 67 12.25 6.65 -8.70
N LEU A 68 11.78 7.54 -7.83
CA LEU A 68 12.21 7.67 -6.44
C LEU A 68 11.30 6.87 -5.50
N PRO A 69 11.78 5.81 -4.85
CA PRO A 69 11.02 5.10 -3.84
C PRO A 69 10.87 5.92 -2.55
N PHE A 70 9.71 5.80 -1.92
CA PHE A 70 9.46 6.29 -0.56
C PHE A 70 9.36 5.11 0.40
N ALA A 71 10.36 5.00 1.26
CA ALA A 71 10.48 3.92 2.23
C ALA A 71 10.00 4.34 3.62
N GLY A 72 9.35 3.41 4.31
CA GLY A 72 9.03 3.56 5.73
C GLY A 72 10.21 3.21 6.64
N PRO A 73 10.05 3.33 7.98
CA PRO A 73 11.13 3.09 8.94
C PRO A 73 11.71 1.67 8.91
N SER A 74 10.98 0.69 8.39
CA SER A 74 11.44 -0.69 8.23
C SER A 74 12.20 -0.94 6.91
N GLY A 75 12.39 0.09 6.08
CA GLY A 75 12.98 -0.04 4.74
C GLY A 75 12.03 -0.61 3.68
N LYS A 76 10.76 -0.87 4.02
CA LYS A 76 9.72 -1.25 3.04
C LYS A 76 9.35 -0.04 2.18
N ILE A 77 9.35 -0.23 0.86
CA ILE A 77 8.89 0.76 -0.12
C ILE A 77 7.36 0.73 -0.16
N TYR A 78 6.74 1.91 -0.09
CA TYR A 78 5.28 2.05 -0.09
C TYR A 78 4.72 2.67 -1.37
N HIS A 79 5.48 3.57 -2.01
CA HIS A 79 5.14 4.14 -3.30
C HIS A 79 6.41 4.67 -3.98
N TYR A 80 6.28 4.97 -5.27
CA TYR A 80 7.30 5.65 -6.05
C TYR A 80 6.77 7.01 -6.51
N GLN A 81 7.67 7.96 -6.67
CA GLN A 81 7.39 9.24 -7.29
C GLN A 81 8.40 9.48 -8.41
N ILE A 82 7.92 9.96 -9.56
CA ILE A 82 8.81 10.40 -10.63
C ILE A 82 9.28 11.82 -10.29
N VAL A 83 10.60 12.02 -10.28
CA VAL A 83 11.23 13.30 -9.95
C VAL A 83 12.32 13.63 -10.95
N SER A 84 12.40 14.90 -11.34
CA SER A 84 13.33 15.40 -12.36
C SER A 84 14.72 15.76 -11.79
N HIS A 85 14.83 16.02 -10.48
CA HIS A 85 16.11 16.28 -9.82
C HIS A 85 16.11 15.80 -8.36
N ARG A 86 17.30 15.55 -7.83
CA ARG A 86 17.52 15.47 -6.39
C ARG A 86 17.52 16.90 -5.85
N GLY A 87 16.44 17.27 -5.16
CA GLY A 87 16.32 18.60 -4.52
C GLY A 87 17.30 18.70 -3.36
N ASP A 88 18.57 18.91 -3.68
CA ASP A 88 19.63 19.31 -2.77
C ASP A 88 19.91 20.81 -3.01
N ASP A 89 18.95 21.68 -2.62
CA ASP A 89 19.15 23.13 -2.46
C ASP A 89 19.21 23.48 -0.97
#